data_AF-E8TBY6-F1
#
_entry.id   AF-E8TBY6-F1
#
_cell.length_a   1.000
_cell.length_b   1.000
_cell.length_c   1.000
_cell.angle_alpha   90.00
_cell.angle_beta   90.00
_cell.angle_gamma   90.00
#
_symmetry.space_group_name_H-M   'P 1'
#
loop_
_entity.id
_entity.type
_entity.pdbx_description
1 polymer ?
#
loop_
_entity_poly.entity_id
_entity_poly.type
_entity_poly.pdbx_seq_one_letter_code
_entity_poly.pdbx_strand_id
1 'polypeptide(L)' 'MEGPLTSDFSAARIHLERAYHYLQGNDETSRAACDALDLLIEAVTEAQHRRPEAGVLEFPQSTARRTG' A
#
# COMPACT_ATOMS: atom_id res chain seq x y z
N MET A 1 -16.25 6.92 -17.20
CA MET A 1 -15.05 6.07 -17.16
C MET A 1 -14.60 6.09 -15.71
N GLU A 2 -15.03 5.10 -14.93
CA GLU A 2 -14.57 5.00 -13.54
C GLU A 2 -13.11 4.54 -13.60
N GLY A 3 -12.20 5.37 -13.09
CA GLY A 3 -10.79 5.02 -13.00
C GLY A 3 -10.59 3.79 -12.11
N PRO A 4 -9.42 3.15 -12.14
CA PRO A 4 -9.13 2.04 -11.25
C PRO A 4 -9.40 2.48 -9.80
N LEU A 5 -10.23 1.74 -9.08
CA LEU A 5 -10.47 1.97 -7.65
C LEU A 5 -9.18 1.61 -6.90
N THR A 6 -8.23 2.55 -6.87
CA THR A 6 -6.99 2.39 -6.12
C THR A 6 -7.28 2.63 -4.66
N SER A 7 -6.96 1.68 -3.80
CA SER A 7 -7.05 1.85 -2.36
C SER A 7 -6.13 2.97 -1.89
N ASP A 8 -6.64 3.89 -1.07
CA ASP A 8 -5.81 4.88 -0.38
C ASP A 8 -5.23 4.25 0.90
N PHE A 9 -4.08 3.58 0.75
CA PHE A 9 -3.38 2.94 1.86
C PHE A 9 -2.87 3.97 2.90
N SER A 10 -2.62 5.21 2.49
CA SER A 10 -2.19 6.27 3.41
C SER A 10 -3.32 6.66 4.37
N ALA A 11 -4.53 6.87 3.83
CA ALA A 11 -5.71 7.17 4.63
C ALA A 11 -6.10 5.99 5.53
N ALA A 12 -6.06 4.77 4.98
CA ALA A 12 -6.35 3.54 5.73
C ALA A 12 -5.43 3.39 6.95
N ARG A 13 -4.11 3.55 6.78
CA ARG A 13 -3.13 3.47 7.89
C ARG A 13 -3.48 4.43 9.03
N ILE A 14 -3.75 5.69 8.71
CA ILE A 14 -4.10 6.72 9.73
C ILE A 14 -5.34 6.31 10.53
N HIS A 15 -6.34 5.70 9.88
CA HIS A 15 -7.57 5.31 10.56
C HIS A 15 -7.37 4.07 11.44
N LEU A 16 -6.54 3.12 10.99
CA LEU A 16 -6.16 1.95 11.80
C LEU A 16 -5.37 2.36 13.04
N GLU A 17 -4.40 3.28 12.91
CA GLU A 17 -3.61 3.80 14.05
C GLU A 17 -4.51 4.50 15.07
N ARG A 18 -5.50 5.28 14.62
CA ARG A 18 -6.49 5.90 15.52
C ARG A 18 -7.33 4.86 16.24
N ALA A 19 -7.82 3.85 15.52
CA ALA A 19 -8.58 2.76 16.12
C ALA A 19 -7.77 2.03 17.20
N TYR A 20 -6.49 1.76 16.93
CA TYR A 20 -5.56 1.15 17.89
C TYR A 20 -5.46 1.98 19.16
N HIS A 21 -5.25 3.29 19.04
CA HIS A 21 -5.20 4.19 20.20
C HIS A 21 -6.49 4.21 21.03
N TYR A 22 -7.66 4.08 20.39
CA TYR A 22 -8.93 4.00 21.12
C TYR A 22 -9.17 2.65 21.80
N LEU A 23 -8.48 1.59 21.37
CA LEU A 23 -8.64 0.22 21.85
C LEU A 23 -7.55 -0.22 22.82
N GLN A 24 -6.71 0.67 23.35
CA GLN A 24 -5.67 0.35 24.35
C GLN A 24 -6.22 -0.02 25.75
N GLY A 25 -7.47 -0.48 25.83
CA GLY A 25 -8.07 -1.02 27.04
C GLY A 25 -7.39 -2.31 27.49
N ASN A 26 -7.61 -2.68 28.75
CA ASN A 26 -6.97 -3.86 29.34
C ASN A 26 -7.80 -5.15 29.21
N ASP A 27 -9.03 -5.06 28.71
CA ASP A 27 -9.91 -6.22 28.51
C ASP A 27 -9.45 -7.09 27.34
N GLU A 28 -9.92 -8.33 27.31
CA GLU A 28 -9.56 -9.32 26.29
C GLU A 28 -9.92 -8.86 24.88
N THR A 29 -11.05 -8.17 24.71
CA THR A 29 -11.50 -7.71 23.39
C THR A 29 -10.59 -6.61 22.88
N SER A 30 -10.25 -5.64 23.74
CA SER A 30 -9.30 -4.58 23.44
C SER A 30 -7.92 -5.13 23.04
N ARG A 31 -7.41 -6.13 23.76
CA ARG A 31 -6.14 -6.79 23.46
C ARG A 31 -6.18 -7.51 22.11
N ALA A 32 -7.18 -8.36 21.90
CA ALA A 32 -7.32 -9.09 20.64
C ALA A 32 -7.53 -8.16 19.43
N ALA A 33 -8.25 -7.05 19.62
CA ALA A 33 -8.44 -6.05 18.57
C ALA A 33 -7.14 -5.29 18.26
N CYS A 34 -6.36 -4.93 19.28
CA CYS A 34 -5.03 -4.33 19.10
C CYS A 34 -4.10 -5.27 18.31
N ASP A 35 -4.03 -6.55 18.68
CA ASP A 35 -3.22 -7.56 17.99
C ASP A 35 -3.60 -7.67 16.50
N ALA A 36 -4.90 -7.66 16.19
CA ALA A 36 -5.38 -7.69 14.82
C ALA A 36 -5.06 -6.40 14.05
N LEU A 37 -5.14 -5.25 14.73
CA LEU A 37 -4.81 -3.95 14.14
C LEU A 37 -3.32 -3.83 13.80
N ASP A 38 -2.42 -4.39 14.61
CA ASP A 38 -0.99 -4.41 14.30
C ASP A 38 -0.71 -5.11 12.96
N LEU A 39 -1.32 -6.28 12.75
CA LEU A 39 -1.18 -7.03 11.49
C LEU A 39 -1.73 -6.24 10.28
N LEU A 40 -2.85 -5.53 10.47
CA LEU A 40 -3.44 -4.72 9.41
C LEU A 40 -2.60 -3.48 9.08
N ILE A 41 -2.06 -2.81 10.11
CA ILE A 41 -1.18 -1.65 9.93
C ILE A 41 0.08 -2.06 9.18
N GLU A 42 0.67 -3.20 9.51
CA GLU A 42 1.82 -3.77 8.79
C GLU A 42 1.49 -4.02 7.32
N ALA A 43 0.40 -4.75 7.03
CA ALA A 43 0.01 -5.11 5.67
C ALA A 43 -0.29 -3.87 4.79
N VAL A 44 -0.98 -2.87 5.36
CA VAL A 44 -1.27 -1.61 4.67
C VAL A 44 0.01 -0.80 4.43
N THR A 45 0.93 -0.80 5.39
CA THR A 45 2.23 -0.13 5.25
C THR A 45 3.06 -0.80 4.16
N GLU A 46 3.09 -2.13 4.08
CA GLU A 46 3.75 -2.86 3.00
C GLU A 46 3.13 -2.48 1.63
N ALA A 47 1.79 -2.49 1.54
CA ALA A 47 1.09 -2.13 0.31
C ALA A 47 1.35 -0.68 -0.12
N GLN A 48 1.46 0.25 0.85
CA GLN A 48 1.80 1.66 0.60
C GLN A 48 3.21 1.82 -0.01
N HIS A 49 4.17 1.02 0.44
CA HIS A 49 5.58 1.12 0.02
C HIS A 49 5.94 0.16 -1.11
N ARG A 50 5.04 -0.77 -1.46
CA ARG A 50 5.23 -1.65 -2.60
C ARG A 50 5.37 -0.80 -3.86
N ARG A 51 6.56 -0.82 -4.44
CA ARG A 51 6.85 -0.12 -5.69
C ARG A 51 5.86 -0.63 -6.74
N PRO A 52 5.14 0.25 -7.47
CA PRO A 52 4.36 -0.19 -8.61
C PRO A 52 5.29 -0.93 -9.58
N GLU A 53 4.83 -2.04 -10.16
CA GLU A 53 5.59 -2.81 -11.13
C GLU A 53 6.15 -1.84 -12.18
N ALA A 54 7.48 -1.66 -12.18
CA ALA A 54 8.11 -0.72 -13.06
C ALA A 54 7.97 -1.29 -14.47
N GLY A 55 7.13 -0.66 -15.29
CA GLY A 55 7.03 -0.98 -16.71
C GLY A 55 8.42 -0.90 -17.33
N VAL A 56 8.87 -1.99 -17.94
CA VAL A 56 10.12 -2.00 -18.69
C VAL A 56 9.96 -1.03 -19.85
N LEU A 57 10.68 0.09 -19.81
CA LEU A 57 10.76 0.99 -20.96
C LEU A 57 11.63 0.32 -22.01
N GLU A 58 11.06 -0.02 -23.17
CA GLU A 58 11.85 -0.53 -24.29
C GLU A 58 12.84 0.55 -24.75
N PHE A 59 14.12 0.16 -24.85
CA PHE A 59 15.14 1.06 -25.34
C PHE A 59 14.89 1.35 -26.83
N PRO A 60 14.83 2.61 -27.27
CA PRO A 60 14.58 2.93 -28.67
C PRO A 60 15.68 2.31 -29.53
N GLN A 61 15.32 1.31 -30.32
CA GLN A 61 16.19 0.76 -31.35
C GLN A 61 16.27 1.79 -32.48
N SER A 62 17.22 2.70 -32.37
CA SER A 62 17.59 3.57 -33.49
C SER A 62 17.93 2.67 -34.68
N THR A 63 17.02 2.58 -35.64
CA THR A 63 17.30 2.07 -36.98
C THR A 63 18.15 3.10 -37.74
N ALA A 64 19.28 3.49 -37.17
CA ALA A 64 20.31 4.26 -37.84
C ALA A 64 21.28 3.28 -38.49
N ARG A 65 20.76 2.46 -39.42
CA ARG A 65 21.59 1.78 -40.41
C ARG A 65 20.80 1.49 -41.67
N ARG A 66 20.88 2.42 -42.61
CA ARG A 66 21.15 2.23 -44.05
C ARG A 66 20.38 3.23 -44.92
N THR A 67 21.12 4.23 -45.37
CA THR A 67 21.17 4.74 -46.75
C THR A 67 22.55 5.41 -46.77
N GLY A 68 23.57 4.81 -47.38
CA GLY A 68 23.63 4.47 -48.79
C GLY A 68 24.53 5.51 -49.41
#